data_AF-A0A1I4A594-F1
#
_entry.id   AF-A0A1I4A594-F1
#
_cell.length_a   1.000
_cell.length_b   1.000
_cell.length_c   1.000
_cell.angle_alpha   90.00
_cell.angle_beta   90.00
_cell.angle_gamma   90.00
#
_symmetry.space_group_name_H-M   'P 1'
#
loop_
_entity.id
_entity.type
_entity.pdbx_description
1 polymer ?
#
loop_
_entity_poly.entity_id
_entity_poly.type
_entity_poly.pdbx_seq_one_letter_code
_entity_poly.pdbx_strand_id
1 'polypeptide(L)'
;MSSTLAIGQAFLLTMGCGNAALGLYALLAGRLPRLPVVGRDRLDPRRYGAGQILMSTFAFSIVLSQVLMDRAPDFSMVLIMAGLGFFLGGIWLTVPTEGSQRSF
;
A
#
# COMPACT_ATOMS: atom_id res chain seq x y z
N MET A 1 -21.47 -10.68 -16.39
CA MET A 1 -20.58 -9.56 -15.97
C MET A 1 -19.99 -9.71 -14.56
N SER A 2 -20.24 -10.79 -13.80
CA SER A 2 -19.85 -10.87 -12.37
C SER A 2 -18.44 -11.40 -12.07
N SER A 3 -17.86 -12.24 -12.91
CA SER A 3 -16.64 -12.99 -12.56
C SER A 3 -15.36 -12.16 -12.64
N THR A 4 -15.26 -11.27 -13.63
CA THR A 4 -14.06 -10.43 -13.85
C THR A 4 -13.88 -9.39 -12.75
N LEU A 5 -14.98 -8.83 -12.25
CA LEU A 5 -14.98 -7.88 -11.13
C LEU A 5 -14.53 -8.58 -9.83
N ALA A 6 -15.05 -9.78 -9.57
CA ALA A 6 -14.68 -10.58 -8.40
C ALA A 6 -13.20 -11.00 -8.42
N ILE A 7 -12.66 -11.36 -9.58
CA ILE A 7 -11.22 -11.67 -9.75
C ILE A 7 -10.36 -10.42 -9.48
N GLY A 8 -10.77 -9.26 -10.01
CA GLY A 8 -10.07 -7.99 -9.76
C GLY A 8 -10.06 -7.61 -8.28
N GLN A 9 -11.19 -7.78 -7.59
CA GLN A 9 -11.29 -7.55 -6.14
C GLN A 9 -10.44 -8.51 -5.33
N ALA A 10 -10.49 -9.81 -5.63
CA ALA A 10 -9.67 -10.82 -4.96
C ALA A 10 -8.17 -10.54 -5.12
N PHE A 11 -7.75 -10.09 -6.32
CA PHE A 11 -6.38 -9.71 -6.59
C PHE A 11 -5.94 -8.48 -5.78
N LEU A 12 -6.76 -7.42 -5.76
CA LEU A 12 -6.49 -6.22 -4.96
C LEU A 12 -6.44 -6.53 -3.46
N LEU A 13 -7.29 -7.43 -2.98
CA LEU A 13 -7.33 -7.84 -1.59
C LEU A 13 -6.11 -8.69 -1.22
N THR A 14 -5.68 -9.58 -2.12
CA THR A 14 -4.43 -10.36 -1.96
C THR A 14 -3.20 -9.45 -1.93
N MET A 15 -3.12 -8.49 -2.86
CA MET A 15 -2.10 -7.44 -2.88
C MET A 15 -2.11 -6.61 -1.59
N GLY A 16 -3.29 -6.17 -1.15
CA GLY A 16 -3.49 -5.39 0.07
C GLY A 16 -3.02 -6.14 1.32
N CYS A 17 -3.42 -7.40 1.47
CA CYS A 17 -2.98 -8.26 2.57
C CYS A 17 -1.48 -8.54 2.51
N GLY A 18 -0.92 -8.79 1.33
CA GLY A 18 0.52 -8.96 1.14
C GLY A 18 1.32 -7.72 1.57
N ASN A 19 0.89 -6.54 1.13
CA ASN A 19 1.51 -5.27 1.52
C ASN A 19 1.37 -5.02 3.03
N ALA A 20 0.21 -5.28 3.64
CA ALA A 20 0.04 -5.18 5.09
C ALA A 20 0.99 -6.10 5.84
N ALA A 21 1.11 -7.36 5.43
CA ALA A 21 1.99 -8.33 6.06
C ALA A 21 3.47 -7.91 5.95
N LEU A 22 3.90 -7.44 4.77
CA LEU A 22 5.27 -6.93 4.57
C LEU A 22 5.53 -5.66 5.38
N GLY A 23 4.53 -4.77 5.47
CA GLY A 23 4.60 -3.55 6.24
C GLY A 23 4.73 -3.80 7.74
N LEU A 24 3.86 -4.68 8.27
CA LEU A 24 3.86 -5.09 9.66
C LEU A 24 5.16 -5.84 10.01
N TYR A 25 5.62 -6.74 9.14
CA TYR A 25 6.90 -7.41 9.30
C TYR A 25 8.05 -6.42 9.39
N ALA A 26 8.10 -5.42 8.50
CA ALA A 26 9.18 -4.43 8.51
C ALA A 26 9.18 -3.55 9.77
N LEU A 27 7.99 -3.18 10.28
CA LEU A 27 7.85 -2.41 11.51
C LEU A 27 8.20 -3.21 12.76
N LEU A 28 7.75 -4.47 12.84
CA LEU A 28 7.95 -5.33 14.02
C LEU A 28 9.35 -5.93 14.07
N ALA A 29 9.86 -6.44 12.95
CA ALA A 29 11.17 -7.05 12.88
C ALA A 29 12.30 -6.03 12.77
N GLY A 30 11.98 -4.76 12.48
CA GLY A 30 12.98 -3.72 12.19
C GLY A 30 13.90 -4.07 11.03
N ARG A 31 13.44 -4.95 10.12
CA ARG A 31 14.22 -5.52 9.02
C ARG A 31 13.40 -5.50 7.75
N LEU A 32 14.05 -5.26 6.62
CA LEU A 32 13.41 -5.34 5.33
C LEU A 32 13.20 -6.82 4.93
N PRO A 33 12.01 -7.20 4.44
CA PRO A 33 11.79 -8.51 3.82
C PRO A 33 12.81 -8.78 2.70
N ARG A 34 13.38 -9.99 2.67
CA ARG A 34 14.34 -10.46 1.65
C ARG A 34 13.66 -10.73 0.30
N LEU A 35 13.10 -9.69 -0.30
CA LEU A 35 12.53 -9.73 -1.65
C LEU A 35 13.55 -9.15 -2.64
N PRO A 36 13.66 -9.69 -3.86
CA PRO A 36 14.60 -9.23 -4.88
C PRO A 36 14.12 -7.91 -5.50
N VAL A 37 14.15 -6.82 -4.72
CA VAL A 37 13.80 -5.48 -5.17
C VAL A 37 15.08 -4.64 -5.19
N VAL A 38 15.49 -4.23 -6.38
CA VAL A 38 16.68 -3.41 -6.61
C VAL A 38 16.57 -2.09 -5.83
N GLY A 39 17.60 -1.72 -5.07
CA GLY A 39 17.67 -0.45 -4.32
C GLY A 39 17.07 -0.46 -2.91
N ARG A 40 16.56 -1.62 -2.45
CA ARG A 40 15.89 -1.75 -1.14
C ARG A 40 16.83 -1.64 0.07
N ASP A 41 18.10 -2.01 -0.07
CA ASP A 41 19.10 -1.92 1.02
C ASP A 41 19.35 -0.48 1.51
N ARG A 42 18.88 0.52 0.74
CA ARG A 42 18.98 1.95 1.08
C ARG A 42 17.73 2.51 1.77
N LEU A 43 16.69 1.69 1.96
CA LEU A 43 15.45 2.13 2.62
C LEU A 43 15.48 1.85 4.12
N ASP A 44 15.02 2.82 4.90
CA ASP A 44 14.74 2.62 6.31
C ASP A 44 13.57 1.62 6.46
N PRO A 45 13.73 0.52 7.22
CA PRO A 45 12.68 -0.46 7.47
C PRO A 45 11.37 0.16 7.97
N ARG A 46 11.44 1.24 8.76
CA ARG A 46 10.25 1.94 9.26
C ARG A 46 9.51 2.69 8.16
N ARG A 47 10.24 3.39 7.29
CA ARG A 47 9.65 4.10 6.15
C ARG A 47 9.04 3.13 5.16
N TYR A 48 9.77 2.05 4.84
CA TYR A 48 9.25 0.98 4.01
C TYR A 48 7.99 0.36 4.63
N GLY A 49 8.02 0.05 5.93
CA GLY A 49 6.89 -0.54 6.64
C GLY A 49 5.64 0.34 6.62
N ALA A 50 5.79 1.63 6.94
CA ALA A 50 4.72 2.61 6.87
C ALA A 50 4.17 2.78 5.45
N GLY A 51 5.06 2.84 4.44
CA GLY A 51 4.64 2.96 3.05
C GLY A 51 3.84 1.75 2.55
N GLN A 52 4.22 0.54 2.97
CA GLN A 52 3.47 -0.69 2.65
C GLN A 52 2.09 -0.73 3.33
N ILE A 53 1.98 -0.23 4.58
CA ILE A 53 0.67 -0.09 5.24
C ILE A 53 -0.23 0.88 4.48
N LEU A 54 0.28 2.05 4.07
CA LEU A 54 -0.48 3.01 3.29
C LEU A 54 -0.95 2.42 1.95
N MET A 55 -0.08 1.67 1.26
CA MET A 55 -0.44 0.95 0.04
C MET A 55 -1.52 -0.11 0.27
N SER A 56 -1.49 -0.79 1.40
CA SER A 56 -2.55 -1.71 1.81
C SER A 56 -3.87 -0.98 2.05
N THR A 57 -3.84 0.14 2.79
CA THR A 57 -5.01 0.98 3.05
C THR A 57 -5.62 1.51 1.76
N PHE A 58 -4.81 1.88 0.77
CA PHE A 58 -5.28 2.22 -0.58
C PHE A 58 -6.04 1.06 -1.23
N ALA A 59 -5.46 -0.14 -1.26
CA ALA A 59 -6.11 -1.32 -1.85
C ALA A 59 -7.46 -1.63 -1.17
N PHE A 60 -7.53 -1.57 0.15
CA PHE A 60 -8.78 -1.73 0.90
C PHE A 60 -9.79 -0.62 0.60
N SER A 61 -9.33 0.63 0.46
CA SER A 61 -10.21 1.76 0.14
C SER A 61 -10.85 1.61 -1.24
N ILE A 62 -10.12 1.09 -2.23
CA ILE A 62 -10.64 0.81 -3.57
C ILE A 62 -11.63 -0.35 -3.57
N VAL A 63 -11.34 -1.45 -2.86
CA VAL A 63 -12.28 -2.57 -2.76
C VAL A 63 -13.56 -2.13 -2.04
N LEU A 64 -13.44 -1.37 -0.96
CA LEU A 64 -14.58 -0.86 -0.21
C LEU A 64 -15.40 0.16 -1.02
N SER A 65 -14.75 1.03 -1.81
CA SER A 65 -15.44 2.00 -2.66
C SER A 65 -16.27 1.31 -3.75
N GLN A 66 -15.76 0.21 -4.32
CA GLN A 66 -16.50 -0.60 -5.30
C GLN A 66 -17.73 -1.27 -4.69
N VAL A 67 -17.64 -1.78 -3.46
CA VAL A 67 -18.78 -2.39 -2.75
C VAL A 67 -19.84 -1.33 -2.40
N LEU A 68 -19.40 -0.11 -2.10
CA LEU A 68 -20.29 0.99 -1.70
C LEU A 68 -20.80 1.83 -2.87
N MET A 69 -20.33 1.59 -4.10
CA MET A 69 -20.66 2.41 -5.26
C MET A 69 -22.17 2.45 -5.54
N ASP A 70 -22.87 1.33 -5.34
CA ASP A 70 -24.31 1.22 -5.55
C ASP A 70 -25.16 1.72 -4.36
N ARG A 71 -24.57 1.84 -3.15
CA ARG A 71 -25.30 2.19 -1.92
C ARG A 71 -25.04 3.59 -1.40
N ALA A 72 -23.85 4.13 -1.63
CA ALA A 72 -23.39 5.42 -1.13
C ALA A 72 -22.30 5.99 -2.06
N PRO A 73 -22.69 6.50 -3.25
CA PRO A 73 -21.73 6.94 -4.27
C PRO A 73 -20.85 8.12 -3.81
N ASP A 74 -21.40 9.05 -3.03
CA ASP A 74 -20.62 10.18 -2.48
C ASP A 74 -19.54 9.69 -1.52
N PHE A 75 -19.86 8.71 -0.68
CA PHE A 75 -18.90 8.11 0.25
C PHE A 75 -17.83 7.30 -0.49
N SER A 76 -18.22 6.59 -1.55
CA SER A 76 -17.30 5.88 -2.45
C SER A 76 -16.28 6.84 -3.08
N MET A 77 -16.73 8.01 -3.54
CA MET A 77 -15.85 9.04 -4.12
C MET A 77 -14.85 9.59 -3.11
N VAL A 78 -15.29 9.87 -1.88
CA VAL A 78 -14.41 10.29 -0.77
C VAL A 78 -13.36 9.22 -0.45
N LEU A 79 -13.76 7.94 -0.43
CA LEU A 79 -12.85 6.81 -0.22
C LEU A 79 -11.79 6.69 -1.31
N ILE A 80 -12.16 6.92 -2.58
CA ILE A 80 -11.20 6.93 -3.69
C ILE A 80 -10.20 8.08 -3.52
N MET A 81 -10.68 9.27 -3.19
CA MET A 81 -9.81 10.44 -2.95
C MET A 81 -8.86 10.22 -1.76
N ALA A 82 -9.36 9.68 -0.65
CA ALA A 82 -8.53 9.31 0.50
C ALA A 82 -7.50 8.23 0.13
N GLY A 83 -7.94 7.22 -0.63
CA GLY A 83 -7.11 6.16 -1.18
C GLY A 83 -5.93 6.71 -1.99
N LEU A 84 -6.17 7.67 -2.89
CA LEU A 84 -5.12 8.33 -3.66
C LEU A 84 -4.09 9.03 -2.76
N GLY A 85 -4.53 9.66 -1.68
CA GLY A 85 -3.64 10.24 -0.67
C GLY A 85 -2.73 9.19 -0.03
N PHE A 86 -3.28 8.04 0.35
CA PHE A 86 -2.49 6.92 0.89
C PHE A 86 -1.53 6.34 -0.15
N PHE A 87 -1.95 6.24 -1.41
CA PHE A 87 -1.08 5.78 -2.49
C PHE A 87 0.12 6.71 -2.68
N LEU A 88 -0.10 8.02 -2.80
CA LEU A 88 0.97 9.02 -2.94
C LEU A 88 1.91 9.03 -1.72
N GLY A 89 1.36 9.00 -0.51
CA GLY A 89 2.15 8.90 0.72
C GLY A 89 2.95 7.59 0.80
N GLY A 90 2.36 6.48 0.36
CA GLY A 90 3.02 5.18 0.26
C GLY A 90 4.19 5.18 -0.72
N ILE A 91 4.02 5.78 -1.91
CA ILE A 91 5.11 5.95 -2.88
C ILE A 91 6.20 6.81 -2.27
N TRP A 92 5.85 7.97 -1.72
CA TRP A 92 6.83 8.89 -1.13
C TRP A 92 7.70 8.23 -0.05
N LEU A 93 7.10 7.37 0.76
CA LEU A 93 7.82 6.63 1.82
C LEU A 93 8.62 5.43 1.31
N THR A 94 8.26 4.88 0.15
CA THR A 94 8.93 3.70 -0.44
C THR A 94 9.93 4.05 -1.56
N VAL A 95 9.92 5.28 -2.06
CA VAL A 95 10.95 5.78 -2.98
C VAL A 95 12.20 6.14 -2.18
N PRO A 96 13.37 5.59 -2.54
CA PRO A 96 14.63 5.98 -1.91
C PRO A 96 14.92 7.44 -2.26
N THR A 97 14.74 8.35 -1.31
CA THR A 97 15.20 9.73 -1.45
C THR A 97 16.73 9.72 -1.50
N GLU A 98 17.31 10.21 -2.60
CA GLU A 98 18.75 10.25 -2.89
C GLU A 98 19.61 10.95 -1.81
N GLY A 99 19.00 11.56 -0.79
CA GLY A 99 19.67 12.22 0.34
C GLY A 99 20.18 11.29 1.45
N SER A 100 19.84 10.00 1.48
CA SER A 100 20.34 9.08 2.53
C SER A 100 21.72 8.50 2.20
N GLN A 101 22.66 9.36 1.76
CA GLN A 101 24.05 9.01 1.49
C GLN A 101 25.07 9.77 2.35
N ARG A 102 24.67 10.41 3.46
CA ARG A 102 25.64 11.01 4.39
C ARG A 102 25.31 10.76 5.85
N SER A 103 26.35 10.38 6.59
CA SER A 103 26.43 10.13 8.04
C SER A 103 26.00 8.70 8.43
N PHE A 104 26.83 7.82 9.00
CA PHE A 104 28.21 7.88 9.52
C PHE A 104 28.87 6.53 9.27
#